data_AF-A0A7L2DQU3-F1
#
_entry.id   AF-A0A7L2DQU3-F1
#
_cell.length_a   1.000
_cell.length_b   1.000
_cell.length_c   1.000
_cell.angle_alpha   90.00
_cell.angle_beta   90.00
_cell.angle_gamma   90.00
#
_symmetry.space_group_name_H-M   'P 1'
#
loop_
_entity.id
_entity.type
_entity.pdbx_description
1 polymer ?
#
loop_
_entity_poly.entity_id
_entity_poly.type
_entity_poly.pdbx_seq_one_letter_code
_entity_poly.pdbx_strand_id
1 'polypeptide(L)'
;PVPCPPGSPAPRLPMALRICTLVCRSWGDRPQLCQVACAVGRAESPVRHGAALPQGLDSSLQQWGVVAPSQRQALATRLQEATEAAMAALLATEAELSPQQRGGTRAHTDVLGVDFLLGCVDDALELVALATNSQQCLETCVLAEAMGRSVGEPRGDLPRLLAEAMLHRAQCHLVEGKDILLIGAGGVSKSFVWEAARDYGLRVRSSGR
;
A
#
# COMPACT_ATOMS: atom_id res chain seq x y z
N PRO A 1 0.35 18.40 -12.95
CA PRO A 1 0.83 17.56 -14.07
C PRO A 1 2.36 17.49 -14.08
N VAL A 2 2.92 16.30 -14.28
CA VAL A 2 4.37 16.09 -14.35
C VAL A 2 4.76 16.11 -15.84
N PRO A 3 5.62 17.02 -16.33
CA PRO A 3 5.89 17.15 -17.77
C PRO A 3 6.66 15.94 -18.33
N CYS A 4 6.37 15.47 -19.53
CA CYS A 4 7.12 14.40 -20.16
C CYS A 4 8.55 14.87 -20.53
N PRO A 5 9.55 13.98 -20.46
CA PRO A 5 10.88 14.32 -20.93
C PRO A 5 10.87 14.57 -22.46
N PRO A 6 11.62 15.57 -22.96
CA PRO A 6 11.69 15.85 -24.39
C PRO A 6 12.32 14.66 -25.13
N GLY A 7 11.73 14.28 -26.27
CA GLY A 7 12.21 13.18 -27.10
C GLY A 7 13.66 13.42 -27.57
N SER A 8 14.58 12.54 -27.16
CA SER A 8 15.94 12.52 -27.70
C SER A 8 15.94 12.05 -29.16
N PRO A 9 16.80 12.60 -30.04
CA PRO A 9 16.88 12.17 -31.42
C PRO A 9 17.60 10.80 -31.52
N ALA A 10 16.88 9.79 -32.04
CA ALA A 10 17.32 8.45 -32.48
C ALA A 10 17.55 7.33 -31.41
N PRO A 11 17.50 6.06 -31.86
CA PRO A 11 16.41 5.11 -31.67
C PRO A 11 16.51 4.40 -30.31
N ARG A 12 16.03 5.03 -29.23
CA ARG A 12 15.63 4.26 -28.06
C ARG A 12 14.35 3.53 -28.46
N LEU A 13 14.38 2.21 -28.51
CA LEU A 13 13.15 1.42 -28.66
C LEU A 13 12.16 1.96 -27.61
N PRO A 14 10.94 2.32 -28.00
CA PRO A 14 9.98 2.86 -27.04
C PRO A 14 9.82 1.82 -25.92
N MET A 15 9.93 2.25 -24.66
CA MET A 15 9.87 1.37 -23.50
C MET A 15 8.54 1.52 -22.79
N ALA A 16 7.94 0.39 -22.41
CA ALA A 16 6.81 0.36 -21.50
C ALA A 16 7.29 0.09 -20.08
N LEU A 17 6.70 0.81 -19.13
CA LEU A 17 6.99 0.68 -17.71
C LEU A 17 5.73 0.23 -16.97
N ARG A 18 5.77 -0.97 -16.41
CA ARG A 18 4.78 -1.45 -15.44
C ARG A 18 5.33 -1.22 -14.04
N ILE A 19 4.55 -0.56 -13.20
CA ILE A 19 4.90 -0.27 -11.82
C ILE A 19 4.00 -1.11 -10.92
N CYS A 20 4.59 -2.04 -10.19
CA CYS A 20 3.93 -2.91 -9.22
C CYS A 20 4.08 -2.28 -7.84
N THR A 21 2.98 -1.98 -7.16
CA THR A 21 3.00 -1.49 -5.79
C THR A 21 2.38 -2.49 -4.84
N LEU A 22 2.88 -2.50 -3.61
CA LEU A 22 2.25 -3.19 -2.48
C LEU A 22 1.90 -2.16 -1.43
N VAL A 23 0.65 -2.15 -1.00
CA VAL A 23 0.16 -1.38 0.13
C VAL A 23 -0.35 -2.34 1.19
N CYS A 24 -0.04 -2.05 2.44
CA CYS A 24 -0.48 -2.84 3.58
C CYS A 24 -1.38 -1.99 4.48
N ARG A 25 -2.34 -2.66 5.13
CA ARG A 25 -3.11 -2.10 6.22
C ARG A 25 -2.21 -2.00 7.45
N SER A 26 -1.92 -0.79 7.88
CA SER A 26 -1.17 -0.53 9.11
C SER A 26 -2.12 -0.31 10.31
N TRP A 27 -1.55 0.10 11.44
CA TRP A 27 -2.30 0.37 12.66
C TRP A 27 -3.44 1.38 12.43
N GLY A 28 -4.62 1.08 13.00
CA GLY A 28 -5.81 1.92 12.86
C GLY A 28 -6.41 1.95 11.45
N ASP A 29 -6.31 0.84 10.71
CA ASP A 29 -6.81 0.68 9.34
C ASP A 29 -6.27 1.73 8.35
N ARG A 30 -5.02 2.18 8.57
CA ARG A 30 -4.37 3.16 7.70
C ARG A 30 -3.62 2.47 6.57
N PRO A 31 -3.93 2.73 5.30
CA PRO A 31 -3.12 2.26 4.19
C PRO A 31 -1.71 2.84 4.26
N GLN A 32 -0.70 2.01 4.01
CA GLN A 32 0.69 2.46 3.90
C GLN A 32 1.37 1.74 2.75
N LEU A 33 1.94 2.49 1.80
CA LEU A 33 2.76 1.92 0.73
C LEU A 33 3.99 1.23 1.35
N CYS A 34 4.21 -0.03 0.99
CA CYS A 34 5.22 -0.90 1.58
C CYS A 34 6.41 -1.15 0.66
N GLN A 35 6.14 -1.28 -0.64
CA GLN A 35 7.16 -1.61 -1.63
C GLN A 35 6.71 -1.19 -3.02
N VAL A 36 7.68 -0.82 -3.85
CA VAL A 36 7.49 -0.53 -5.28
C VAL A 36 8.55 -1.27 -6.08
N ALA A 37 8.10 -1.98 -7.11
CA ALA A 37 8.98 -2.60 -8.09
C ALA A 37 8.48 -2.25 -9.49
N CYS A 38 9.39 -2.19 -10.44
CA CYS A 38 9.09 -1.86 -11.83
C CYS A 38 9.53 -2.99 -12.74
N ALA A 39 8.74 -3.29 -13.75
CA ALA A 39 9.14 -4.12 -14.87
C ALA A 39 9.22 -3.23 -16.12
N VAL A 40 10.36 -3.30 -16.81
CA VAL A 40 10.58 -2.60 -18.07
C VAL A 40 10.48 -3.59 -19.21
N GLY A 41 9.73 -3.24 -20.25
CA GLY A 41 9.66 -4.01 -21.48
C GLY A 41 9.59 -3.11 -22.70
N ARG A 42 9.43 -3.73 -23.86
CA ARG A 42 9.30 -2.99 -25.12
C ARG A 42 7.88 -2.46 -25.27
N ALA A 43 7.70 -1.25 -25.77
CA ALA A 43 6.39 -0.61 -25.85
C ALA A 43 5.43 -1.29 -26.82
N GLU A 44 5.94 -2.04 -27.81
CA GLU A 44 5.13 -2.82 -28.73
C GLU A 44 4.53 -4.09 -28.11
N SER A 45 4.91 -4.44 -26.87
CA SER A 45 4.41 -5.62 -26.17
C SER A 45 3.92 -5.29 -24.77
N PRO A 46 2.81 -5.89 -24.30
CA PRO A 46 2.40 -5.76 -22.91
C PRO A 46 3.49 -6.23 -21.96
N VAL A 47 3.85 -5.40 -20.98
CA VAL A 47 4.74 -5.79 -19.88
C VAL A 47 3.94 -6.63 -18.89
N ARG A 48 4.28 -7.91 -18.80
CA ARG A 48 3.64 -8.89 -17.90
C ARG A 48 4.52 -9.15 -16.69
N HIS A 49 3.92 -9.59 -15.59
CA HIS A 49 4.68 -10.13 -14.47
C HIS A 49 5.51 -11.33 -14.91
N GLY A 50 6.71 -11.47 -14.33
CA GLY A 50 7.66 -12.53 -14.66
C GLY A 50 8.29 -12.45 -16.05
N ALA A 51 7.89 -11.49 -16.91
CA ALA A 51 8.46 -11.33 -18.25
C ALA A 51 9.78 -10.54 -18.25
N ALA A 52 10.08 -9.83 -17.17
CA ALA A 52 11.30 -9.03 -17.01
C ALA A 52 11.78 -9.06 -15.56
N LEU A 53 13.08 -8.82 -15.36
CA LEU A 53 13.66 -8.66 -14.03
C LEU A 53 13.15 -7.35 -13.41
N PRO A 54 12.60 -7.39 -12.19
CA PRO A 54 12.13 -6.17 -11.56
C PRO A 54 13.28 -5.25 -11.14
N GLN A 55 13.03 -3.96 -11.20
CA GLN A 55 13.95 -2.88 -10.90
C GLN A 55 13.32 -1.88 -9.92
N GLY A 56 14.15 -1.07 -9.28
CA GLY A 56 13.67 0.04 -8.43
C GLY A 56 12.96 1.12 -9.24
N LEU A 57 12.07 1.87 -8.61
CA LEU A 57 11.31 2.95 -9.26
C LEU A 57 12.24 4.02 -9.84
N ASP A 58 13.22 4.49 -9.07
CA ASP A 58 14.11 5.58 -9.50
C ASP A 58 14.93 5.20 -10.74
N SER A 59 15.59 4.03 -10.71
CA SER A 59 16.39 3.53 -11.83
C SER A 59 15.53 3.27 -13.08
N SER A 60 14.31 2.76 -12.91
CA SER A 60 13.39 2.53 -14.02
C SER A 60 12.91 3.85 -14.65
N LEU A 61 12.58 4.85 -13.83
CA LEU A 61 12.19 6.18 -14.29
C LEU A 61 13.34 6.88 -15.02
N GLN A 62 14.58 6.76 -14.52
CA GLN A 62 15.78 7.27 -15.21
C GLN A 62 15.96 6.61 -16.59
N GLN A 63 15.85 5.29 -16.67
CA GLN A 63 15.93 4.55 -17.94
C GLN A 63 14.84 5.01 -18.90
N TRP A 64 13.61 5.16 -18.40
CA TRP A 64 12.46 5.64 -19.16
C TRP A 64 12.60 7.10 -19.65
N GLY A 65 13.55 7.86 -19.09
CA GLY A 65 13.91 9.22 -19.55
C GLY A 65 13.56 10.33 -18.57
N VAL A 66 13.05 10.02 -17.38
CA VAL A 66 12.73 11.00 -16.33
C VAL A 66 14.00 11.36 -15.56
N VAL A 67 14.77 12.32 -16.09
CA VAL A 67 16.10 12.66 -15.55
C VAL A 67 16.04 13.61 -14.34
N ALA A 68 15.01 14.45 -14.23
CA ALA A 68 14.89 15.40 -13.13
C ALA A 68 14.51 14.70 -11.81
N PRO A 69 15.30 14.83 -10.72
CA PRO A 69 14.99 14.20 -9.44
C PRO A 69 13.67 14.67 -8.82
N SER A 70 13.35 15.96 -8.94
CA SER A 70 12.07 16.53 -8.47
C SER A 70 10.87 15.90 -9.18
N GLN A 71 11.03 15.56 -10.47
CA GLN A 71 10.01 14.92 -11.27
C GLN A 71 9.79 13.47 -10.85
N ARG A 72 10.87 12.73 -10.60
CA ARG A 72 10.80 11.35 -10.07
C ARG A 72 10.17 11.32 -8.68
N GLN A 73 10.52 12.26 -7.82
CA GLN A 73 9.92 12.39 -6.50
C GLN A 73 8.41 12.68 -6.59
N ALA A 74 7.99 13.60 -7.47
CA ALA A 74 6.58 13.90 -7.67
C ALA A 74 5.78 12.66 -8.16
N LEU A 75 6.37 11.84 -9.04
CA LEU A 75 5.76 10.58 -9.46
C LEU A 75 5.68 9.55 -8.32
N ALA A 76 6.73 9.43 -7.52
CA ALA A 76 6.73 8.55 -6.35
C ALA A 76 5.64 8.93 -5.34
N THR A 77 5.49 10.24 -5.04
CA THR A 77 4.41 10.74 -4.19
C THR A 77 3.03 10.44 -4.79
N ARG A 78 2.81 10.73 -6.07
CA ARG A 78 1.53 10.43 -6.74
C ARG A 78 1.20 8.94 -6.72
N LEU A 79 2.20 8.09 -6.93
CA LEU A 79 2.06 6.63 -6.89
C LEU A 79 1.67 6.16 -5.49
N GLN A 80 2.31 6.70 -4.45
CA GLN A 80 1.96 6.44 -3.06
C GLN A 80 0.52 6.83 -2.77
N GLU A 81 0.15 8.08 -3.06
CA GLU A 81 -1.21 8.60 -2.84
C GLU A 81 -2.27 7.75 -3.57
N ALA A 82 -2.03 7.41 -4.83
CA ALA A 82 -2.96 6.61 -5.62
C ALA A 82 -3.12 5.17 -5.07
N THR A 83 -2.01 4.55 -4.66
CA THR A 83 -2.04 3.19 -4.11
C THR A 83 -2.71 3.16 -2.73
N GLU A 84 -2.39 4.11 -1.85
CA GLU A 84 -2.99 4.23 -0.53
C GLU A 84 -4.49 4.57 -0.64
N ALA A 85 -4.89 5.42 -1.59
CA ALA A 85 -6.29 5.70 -1.86
C ALA A 85 -7.05 4.46 -2.36
N ALA A 86 -6.44 3.62 -3.21
CA ALA A 86 -7.06 2.37 -3.68
C ALA A 86 -7.34 1.41 -2.50
N MET A 87 -6.38 1.27 -1.58
CA MET A 87 -6.60 0.49 -0.37
C MET A 87 -7.62 1.14 0.56
N ALA A 88 -7.61 2.47 0.74
CA ALA A 88 -8.62 3.16 1.53
C ALA A 88 -10.04 2.91 1.00
N ALA A 89 -10.23 2.95 -0.32
CA ALA A 89 -11.51 2.65 -0.95
C ALA A 89 -11.94 1.19 -0.72
N LEU A 90 -10.99 0.26 -0.75
CA LEU A 90 -11.25 -1.14 -0.41
C LEU A 90 -11.68 -1.28 1.05
N LEU A 91 -10.97 -0.63 1.99
CA LEU A 91 -11.29 -0.66 3.42
C LEU A 91 -12.68 -0.07 3.71
N ALA A 92 -13.02 1.04 3.08
CA ALA A 92 -14.35 1.64 3.17
C ALA A 92 -15.43 0.67 2.66
N THR A 93 -15.17 0.01 1.53
CA THR A 93 -16.07 -1.00 0.98
C THR A 93 -16.23 -2.19 1.93
N GLU A 94 -15.14 -2.70 2.51
CA GLU A 94 -15.18 -3.80 3.49
C GLU A 94 -16.01 -3.45 4.73
N ALA A 95 -15.95 -2.19 5.19
CA ALA A 95 -16.70 -1.74 6.35
C ALA A 95 -18.23 -1.78 6.15
N GLU A 96 -18.69 -1.68 4.90
CA GLU A 96 -20.11 -1.76 4.54
C GLU A 96 -20.62 -3.21 4.43
N LEU A 97 -19.71 -4.18 4.33
CA LEU A 97 -20.06 -5.59 4.16
C LEU A 97 -20.38 -6.28 5.48
N SER A 98 -21.48 -7.03 5.49
CA SER A 98 -21.78 -7.95 6.59
C SER A 98 -20.69 -9.02 6.76
N PRO A 99 -20.54 -9.62 7.95
CA PRO A 99 -19.58 -10.69 8.16
C PRO A 99 -19.69 -11.83 7.14
N GLN A 100 -20.92 -12.20 6.74
CA GLN A 100 -21.15 -13.26 5.76
C GLN A 100 -20.65 -12.85 4.36
N GLN A 101 -20.90 -11.61 3.94
CA GLN A 101 -20.42 -11.09 2.65
C GLN A 101 -18.90 -10.98 2.59
N ARG A 102 -18.25 -10.68 3.72
CA ARG A 102 -16.78 -10.66 3.81
C ARG A 102 -16.14 -12.06 3.78
N GLY A 103 -16.91 -13.12 4.03
CA GLY A 103 -16.37 -14.47 4.21
C GLY A 103 -16.03 -14.83 5.66
N GLY A 104 -16.59 -14.09 6.62
CA GLY A 104 -16.46 -14.29 8.06
C GLY A 104 -16.17 -13.00 8.81
N THR A 105 -16.42 -12.99 10.12
CA THR A 105 -16.18 -11.82 10.98
C THR A 105 -14.74 -11.34 10.98
N ARG A 106 -13.79 -12.22 10.63
CA ARG A 106 -12.34 -11.96 10.62
C ARG A 106 -11.72 -11.91 9.23
N ALA A 107 -12.54 -11.99 8.18
CA ALA A 107 -12.04 -11.84 6.82
C ALA A 107 -11.77 -10.35 6.56
N HIS A 108 -10.49 -10.05 6.32
CA HIS A 108 -9.98 -8.70 6.10
C HIS A 108 -8.86 -8.75 5.06
N THR A 109 -8.83 -7.75 4.18
CA THR A 109 -7.69 -7.54 3.29
C THR A 109 -6.62 -6.76 4.02
N ASP A 110 -5.44 -7.37 4.18
CA ASP A 110 -4.26 -6.70 4.76
C ASP A 110 -3.30 -6.18 3.70
N VAL A 111 -3.26 -6.81 2.53
CA VAL A 111 -2.30 -6.50 1.48
C VAL A 111 -3.04 -6.36 0.16
N LEU A 112 -2.81 -5.24 -0.51
CA LEU A 112 -3.30 -4.99 -1.86
C LEU A 112 -2.11 -4.75 -2.78
N GLY A 113 -2.06 -5.50 -3.88
CA GLY A 113 -1.17 -5.20 -4.99
C GLY A 113 -1.89 -4.35 -6.02
N VAL A 114 -1.29 -3.26 -6.47
CA VAL A 114 -1.84 -2.42 -7.55
C VAL A 114 -0.81 -2.29 -8.66
N ASP A 115 -1.25 -2.56 -9.88
CA ASP A 115 -0.43 -2.39 -11.07
C ASP A 115 -0.75 -1.06 -11.73
N PHE A 116 0.30 -0.30 -12.04
CA PHE A 116 0.21 0.93 -12.80
C PHE A 116 0.99 0.84 -14.10
N LEU A 117 0.51 1.56 -15.09
CA LEU A 117 1.27 1.89 -16.30
C LEU A 117 1.63 3.37 -16.27
N LEU A 118 2.88 3.68 -16.63
CA LEU A 118 3.29 5.05 -16.86
C LEU A 118 3.14 5.37 -18.35
N GLY A 119 2.29 6.33 -18.66
CA GLY A 119 2.08 6.86 -20.01
C GLY A 119 2.51 8.32 -20.12
N CYS A 120 2.58 8.80 -21.36
CA CYS A 120 2.70 10.22 -21.69
C CYS A 120 1.49 10.63 -22.53
N VAL A 121 0.70 11.59 -22.06
CA VAL A 121 -0.47 12.16 -22.74
C VAL A 121 -0.29 13.68 -22.76
N ASP A 122 -0.34 14.30 -23.94
CA ASP A 122 -0.19 15.75 -24.11
C ASP A 122 1.03 16.34 -23.38
N ASP A 123 2.20 15.69 -23.54
CA ASP A 123 3.45 16.04 -22.85
C ASP A 123 3.35 16.04 -21.31
N ALA A 124 2.41 15.29 -20.73
CA ALA A 124 2.28 15.04 -19.30
C ALA A 124 2.33 13.54 -18.97
N LEU A 125 3.05 13.21 -17.90
CA LEU A 125 3.12 11.86 -17.36
C LEU A 125 1.87 11.51 -16.56
N GLU A 126 1.26 10.41 -16.97
CA GLU A 126 0.05 9.87 -16.38
C GLU A 126 0.28 8.47 -15.82
N LEU A 127 -0.24 8.25 -14.62
CA LEU A 127 -0.27 6.95 -13.97
C LEU A 127 -1.66 6.36 -14.18
N VAL A 128 -1.73 5.22 -14.86
CA VAL A 128 -2.98 4.51 -15.13
C VAL A 128 -2.98 3.23 -14.30
N ALA A 129 -3.91 3.13 -13.33
CA ALA A 129 -4.12 1.88 -12.61
C ALA A 129 -4.73 0.84 -13.55
N LEU A 130 -4.06 -0.31 -13.70
CA LEU A 130 -4.45 -1.38 -14.62
C LEU A 130 -5.29 -2.46 -13.93
N ALA A 131 -4.82 -2.92 -12.77
CA ALA A 131 -5.41 -4.05 -12.07
C ALA A 131 -5.00 -4.04 -10.60
N THR A 132 -5.82 -4.69 -9.77
CA THR A 132 -5.41 -5.12 -8.43
C THR A 132 -4.98 -6.59 -8.50
N ASN A 133 -3.74 -6.87 -8.12
CA ASN A 133 -3.18 -8.22 -8.15
C ASN A 133 -2.17 -8.45 -7.02
N SER A 134 -2.68 -8.77 -5.83
CA SER A 134 -1.83 -8.95 -4.65
C SER A 134 -0.77 -10.03 -4.84
N GLN A 135 -1.10 -11.16 -5.48
CA GLN A 135 -0.13 -12.24 -5.65
C GLN A 135 1.00 -11.86 -6.59
N GLN A 136 0.69 -11.36 -7.80
CA GLN A 136 1.72 -11.05 -8.79
C GLN A 136 2.56 -9.83 -8.41
N CYS A 137 1.95 -8.81 -7.79
CA CYS A 137 2.70 -7.69 -7.21
C CYS A 137 3.60 -8.17 -6.08
N LEU A 138 3.13 -9.10 -5.22
CA LEU A 138 3.94 -9.65 -4.13
C LEU A 138 5.16 -10.40 -4.66
N GLU A 139 4.96 -11.30 -5.63
CA GLU A 139 6.05 -12.03 -6.28
C GLU A 139 7.09 -11.08 -6.89
N THR A 140 6.61 -10.05 -7.60
CA THR A 140 7.49 -9.07 -8.28
C THR A 140 8.27 -8.23 -7.27
N CYS A 141 7.61 -7.71 -6.24
CA CYS A 141 8.22 -6.88 -5.21
C CYS A 141 9.19 -7.67 -4.32
N VAL A 142 8.88 -8.91 -3.96
CA VAL A 142 9.78 -9.79 -3.19
C VAL A 142 11.00 -10.15 -4.01
N LEU A 143 10.84 -10.43 -5.30
CA LEU A 143 11.98 -10.66 -6.20
C LEU A 143 12.86 -9.40 -6.32
N ALA A 144 12.25 -8.22 -6.47
CA ALA A 144 12.96 -6.94 -6.50
C ALA A 144 13.77 -6.71 -5.21
N GLU A 145 13.15 -6.94 -4.05
CA GLU A 145 13.83 -6.81 -2.76
C GLU A 145 15.00 -7.81 -2.63
N ALA A 146 14.78 -9.07 -3.03
CA ALA A 146 15.82 -10.09 -2.98
C ALA A 146 17.05 -9.72 -3.84
N MET A 147 16.83 -9.17 -5.04
CA MET A 147 17.90 -8.70 -5.90
C MET A 147 18.56 -7.42 -5.35
N GLY A 148 17.77 -6.47 -4.87
CA GLY A 148 18.26 -5.22 -4.27
C GLY A 148 19.15 -5.43 -3.06
N ARG A 149 18.87 -6.46 -2.24
CA ARG A 149 19.73 -6.82 -1.10
C ARG A 149 21.19 -7.11 -1.48
N SER A 150 21.42 -7.69 -2.67
CA SER A 150 22.78 -7.98 -3.14
C SER A 150 23.60 -6.72 -3.47
N VAL A 151 22.92 -5.59 -3.67
CA VAL A 151 23.51 -4.29 -4.02
C VAL A 151 23.26 -3.22 -2.96
N GLY A 152 22.78 -3.60 -1.77
CA GLY A 152 22.63 -2.70 -0.62
C GLY A 152 21.35 -1.86 -0.59
N GLU A 153 20.35 -2.16 -1.42
CA GLU A 153 19.05 -1.47 -1.36
C GLU A 153 18.29 -1.80 -0.08
N PRO A 154 17.53 -0.83 0.48
CA PRO A 154 16.73 -1.05 1.68
C PRO A 154 15.63 -2.09 1.43
N ARG A 155 15.25 -2.80 2.50
CA ARG A 155 14.10 -3.71 2.46
C ARG A 155 12.80 -2.93 2.42
N GLY A 156 11.78 -3.52 1.80
CA GLY A 156 10.42 -3.00 1.90
C GLY A 156 9.87 -3.14 3.33
N ASP A 157 8.82 -2.39 3.62
CA ASP A 157 8.20 -2.35 4.94
C ASP A 157 7.15 -3.45 5.16
N LEU A 158 6.85 -4.26 4.14
CA LEU A 158 5.75 -5.23 4.18
C LEU A 158 5.82 -6.20 5.39
N PRO A 159 6.96 -6.85 5.70
CA PRO A 159 7.02 -7.76 6.85
C PRO A 159 6.72 -7.06 8.18
N ARG A 160 7.20 -5.82 8.34
CA ARG A 160 6.98 -5.01 9.54
C ARG A 160 5.51 -4.63 9.67
N LEU A 161 4.93 -4.07 8.62
CA LEU A 161 3.54 -3.60 8.61
C LEU A 161 2.55 -4.75 8.78
N LEU A 162 2.80 -5.89 8.12
CA LEU A 162 1.96 -7.07 8.29
C LEU A 162 2.06 -7.63 9.72
N ALA A 163 3.26 -7.70 10.30
CA ALA A 163 3.43 -8.12 11.68
C ALA A 163 2.70 -7.19 12.65
N GLU A 164 2.80 -5.87 12.47
CA GLU A 164 2.08 -4.87 13.26
C GLU A 164 0.55 -5.08 13.17
N ALA A 165 0.02 -5.26 11.96
CA ALA A 165 -1.41 -5.50 11.75
C ALA A 165 -1.90 -6.81 12.39
N MET A 166 -1.13 -7.89 12.24
CA MET A 166 -1.44 -9.19 12.85
C MET A 166 -1.40 -9.13 14.38
N LEU A 167 -0.38 -8.49 14.95
CA LEU A 167 -0.25 -8.32 16.41
C LEU A 167 -1.38 -7.47 16.97
N HIS A 168 -1.72 -6.36 16.30
CA HIS A 168 -2.85 -5.53 16.68
C HIS A 168 -4.15 -6.33 16.73
N ARG A 169 -4.46 -7.09 15.67
CA ARG A 169 -5.67 -7.93 15.64
C ARG A 169 -5.66 -9.01 16.72
N ALA A 170 -4.51 -9.63 16.97
CA ALA A 170 -4.37 -10.61 18.04
C ALA A 170 -4.67 -9.97 19.40
N GLN A 171 -4.16 -8.76 19.64
CA GLN A 171 -4.45 -7.99 20.86
C GLN A 171 -5.93 -7.64 20.97
N CYS A 172 -6.55 -7.12 19.91
CA CYS A 172 -7.99 -6.85 19.89
C CYS A 172 -8.80 -8.10 20.19
N HIS A 173 -8.47 -9.23 19.57
CA HIS A 173 -9.15 -10.49 19.82
C HIS A 173 -9.03 -10.97 21.27
N LEU A 174 -7.87 -10.75 21.91
CA LEU A 174 -7.67 -11.11 23.31
C LEU A 174 -8.52 -10.29 24.27
N VAL A 175 -8.93 -9.07 23.90
CA VAL A 175 -9.66 -8.17 24.79
C VAL A 175 -11.15 -8.07 24.44
N GLU A 176 -11.52 -8.39 23.21
CA GLU A 176 -12.91 -8.37 22.72
C GLU A 176 -13.87 -9.11 23.66
N GLY A 177 -14.97 -8.47 24.03
CA GLY A 177 -16.01 -9.04 24.89
C GLY A 177 -15.67 -9.09 26.39
N LYS A 178 -14.43 -8.79 26.79
CA LYS A 178 -14.06 -8.73 28.21
C LYS A 178 -14.70 -7.52 28.90
N ASP A 179 -15.04 -7.70 30.18
CA ASP A 179 -15.56 -6.64 31.03
C ASP A 179 -14.38 -5.92 31.72
N ILE A 180 -14.33 -4.59 31.64
CA ILE A 180 -13.40 -3.75 32.41
C ILE A 180 -14.21 -3.04 33.49
N LEU A 181 -13.86 -3.28 34.76
CA LEU A 181 -14.40 -2.57 35.90
C LEU A 181 -13.54 -1.35 36.21
N LEU A 182 -14.12 -0.16 36.07
CA LEU A 182 -13.47 1.09 36.45
C LEU A 182 -13.94 1.50 37.85
N ILE A 183 -13.02 1.49 38.84
CA ILE A 183 -13.29 1.88 40.23
C ILE A 183 -12.69 3.26 40.49
N GLY A 184 -13.47 4.17 41.09
CA GLY A 184 -12.99 5.50 41.51
C GLY A 184 -13.02 6.58 40.43
N ALA A 185 -13.99 6.55 39.51
CA ALA A 185 -14.10 7.46 38.37
C ALA A 185 -14.69 8.86 38.67
N GLY A 186 -14.62 9.35 39.92
CA GLY A 186 -15.15 10.66 40.29
C GLY A 186 -14.14 11.78 39.98
N GLY A 187 -14.48 12.69 39.05
CA GLY A 187 -13.86 14.02 39.00
C GLY A 187 -13.45 14.58 37.63
N VAL A 188 -13.24 13.74 36.61
CA VAL A 188 -12.83 14.19 35.26
C VAL A 188 -13.53 13.35 34.19
N SER A 189 -14.12 13.99 33.18
CA SER A 189 -14.70 13.30 32.02
C SER A 189 -13.61 12.47 31.31
N LYS A 190 -13.79 11.14 31.28
CA LYS A 190 -12.86 10.20 30.62
C LYS A 190 -13.43 9.69 29.29
N SER A 191 -14.02 10.56 28.47
CA SER A 191 -14.61 10.22 27.15
C SER A 191 -13.66 9.35 26.30
N PHE A 192 -12.36 9.66 26.32
CA PHE A 192 -11.33 8.90 25.60
C PHE A 192 -11.21 7.42 26.02
N VAL A 193 -11.48 7.09 27.29
CA VAL A 193 -11.46 5.69 27.78
C VAL A 193 -12.64 4.92 27.18
N TRP A 194 -13.78 5.58 27.03
CA TRP A 194 -14.99 4.98 26.45
C TRP A 194 -14.88 4.81 24.93
N GLU A 195 -14.22 5.74 24.25
CA GLU A 195 -13.89 5.64 22.82
C GLU A 195 -12.92 4.48 22.56
N ALA A 196 -11.77 4.47 23.26
CA ALA A 196 -10.81 3.36 23.12
C ALA A 196 -11.43 2.02 23.48
N ALA A 197 -12.24 1.94 24.55
CA ALA A 197 -12.91 0.71 24.91
C ALA A 197 -13.87 0.20 23.83
N ARG A 198 -14.55 1.11 23.11
CA ARG A 198 -15.40 0.74 21.98
C ARG A 198 -14.58 0.16 20.83
N ASP A 199 -13.44 0.77 20.52
CA ASP A 199 -12.55 0.33 19.44
C ASP A 199 -11.97 -1.08 19.70
N TYR A 200 -11.74 -1.43 20.98
CA TYR A 200 -11.26 -2.75 21.39
C TYR A 200 -12.38 -3.75 21.72
N GLY A 201 -13.66 -3.40 21.53
CA GLY A 201 -14.79 -4.29 21.84
C GLY A 201 -14.94 -4.61 23.33
N LEU A 202 -14.46 -3.72 24.21
CA LEU A 202 -14.49 -3.86 25.66
C LEU A 202 -15.84 -3.41 26.25
N ARG A 203 -16.32 -4.15 27.24
CA ARG A 203 -17.52 -3.77 28.02
C ARG A 203 -17.08 -3.03 29.27
N VAL A 204 -17.21 -1.71 29.30
CA VAL A 204 -16.81 -0.90 30.46
C VAL A 204 -17.99 -0.78 31.42
N ARG A 205 -17.77 -1.14 32.69
CA ARG A 205 -18.71 -0.93 33.79
C ARG A 205 -18.08 0.00 34.81
N SER A 206 -18.80 1.04 35.22
CA SER A 206 -18.38 1.93 36.30
C SER A 206 -19.07 1.52 37.60
N SER A 207 -18.29 1.35 38.67
CA SER A 207 -18.83 1.24 40.03
C SER A 207 -18.45 2.50 40.79
N GLY A 208 -19.44 3.37 41.04
CA GLY A 208 -19.34 4.47 42.00
C GLY A 208 -19.69 3.99 43.40
N ARG A 209 -19.06 4.55 44.42
CA ARG A 209 -19.71 4.73 45.72
C ARG A 209 -20.42 6.07 45.70
#